data_AF-A0A926PSS1-F1
#
_entry.id   AF-A0A926PSS1-F1
#
_cell.length_a   1.000
_cell.length_b   1.000
_cell.length_c   1.000
_cell.angle_alpha   90.00
_cell.angle_beta   90.00
_cell.angle_gamma   90.00
#
_symmetry.space_group_name_H-M   'P 1'
#
loop_
_entity.id
_entity.type
_entity.pdbx_description
1 polymer ?
#
loop_
_entity_poly.entity_id
_entity_poly.type
_entity_poly.pdbx_seq_one_letter_code
_entity_poly.pdbx_strand_id
1 'polypeptide(L)'
;MVATPEKIQQPTFDAPAQDDRVAVLLMGYGEVESYEDFANYNEQALNLLTAKFAPVPTWIYPPLAKLLAVFDLHEWSHQHDHFISPHNAIFEQQRVGIEQALQQKWGNRVQVFKAFNFCAPFLPEQVLAEIRSQGFDKILIYPLLVVDSIFTSGIAIEQVNKALANMAEGTEHWVKGQRYIPSFYSEPEYVDLLANMVEEQIRKHLIEAYLPSQIGIVLMNHGCPHKAKGFTSGIDESQTLYELVRAKLIDRYPLVSIGWLNHQTPLIEWTQPNVDLAARNLIAQGASALMFMPIGFATENHETLLDVEHIILSLRRKHSDITYVQMPCVNDHPAFLQMVAEWANPQIEALLSEQALAVNPTLAVDRAKELLRPNFTYGHHHGHDHGHDHGHHDHHDHGHHHPDHGHHH
;
A
#
# COMPACT_ATOMS: atom_id res chain seq x y z
N MET A 1 -0.38 -70.72 7.38
CA MET A 1 0.12 -69.49 6.74
C MET A 1 -0.08 -68.36 7.74
N VAL A 2 1.00 -67.97 8.42
CA VAL A 2 1.01 -66.91 9.44
C VAL A 2 1.47 -65.65 8.72
N ALA A 3 0.59 -64.65 8.60
CA ALA A 3 0.91 -63.38 7.98
C ALA A 3 1.67 -62.50 8.98
N THR A 4 2.91 -62.18 8.65
CA THR A 4 3.75 -61.18 9.33
C THR A 4 3.13 -59.78 9.20
N PRO A 5 3.10 -58.95 10.26
CA PRO A 5 2.70 -57.56 10.14
C PRO A 5 3.81 -56.73 9.48
N GLU A 6 3.42 -55.93 8.50
CA GLU A 6 4.25 -54.94 7.82
C GLU A 6 4.85 -53.96 8.84
N LYS A 7 6.18 -53.83 8.81
CA LYS A 7 6.90 -52.75 9.48
C LYS A 7 6.50 -51.43 8.83
N ILE A 8 5.73 -50.62 9.54
CA ILE A 8 5.56 -49.20 9.22
C ILE A 8 6.95 -48.58 9.29
N GLN A 9 7.53 -48.25 8.14
CA GLN A 9 8.69 -47.37 8.06
C GLN A 9 8.25 -46.01 8.60
N GLN A 10 8.75 -45.67 9.80
CA GLN A 10 8.73 -44.30 10.26
C GLN A 10 9.44 -43.45 9.20
N PRO A 11 8.87 -42.31 8.78
CA PRO A 11 9.61 -41.37 7.97
C PRO A 11 10.84 -40.99 8.77
N THR A 12 11.99 -41.22 8.15
CA THR A 12 13.27 -40.69 8.60
C THR A 12 13.10 -39.18 8.72
N PHE A 13 13.21 -38.66 9.95
CA PHE A 13 13.38 -37.24 10.17
C PHE A 13 14.68 -36.84 9.47
N ASP A 14 14.55 -36.29 8.27
CA ASP A 14 15.66 -35.58 7.64
C ASP A 14 16.11 -34.47 8.60
N ALA A 15 17.43 -34.34 8.75
CA ALA A 15 18.05 -33.29 9.53
C ALA A 15 17.47 -31.92 9.12
N PRO A 16 17.35 -30.94 10.05
CA PRO A 16 16.81 -29.64 9.72
C PRO A 16 17.55 -29.07 8.51
N ALA A 17 16.78 -28.78 7.46
CA ALA A 17 17.28 -28.17 6.24
C ALA A 17 18.05 -26.90 6.59
N GLN A 18 19.15 -26.71 5.88
CA GLN A 18 19.98 -25.52 5.82
C GLN A 18 19.17 -24.23 6.07
N ASP A 19 19.45 -23.56 7.20
CA ASP A 19 18.81 -22.37 7.79
C ASP A 19 17.61 -21.76 7.03
N ASP A 20 16.41 -22.14 7.45
CA ASP A 20 15.15 -21.54 7.02
C ASP A 20 15.12 -20.02 7.29
N ARG A 21 15.09 -19.24 6.20
CA ARG A 21 15.36 -17.80 6.15
C ARG A 21 14.29 -17.04 5.37
N VAL A 22 13.95 -15.83 5.84
CA VAL A 22 12.98 -14.92 5.20
C VAL A 22 13.68 -13.68 4.67
N ALA A 23 13.44 -13.38 3.39
CA ALA A 23 13.76 -12.09 2.81
C ALA A 23 12.57 -11.15 2.95
N VAL A 24 12.75 -10.03 3.64
CA VAL A 24 11.77 -8.95 3.68
C VAL A 24 12.07 -8.01 2.53
N LEU A 25 11.24 -8.03 1.50
CA LEU A 25 11.31 -7.11 0.36
C LEU A 25 10.59 -5.81 0.75
N LEU A 26 11.32 -4.90 1.38
CA LEU A 26 10.82 -3.59 1.80
C LEU A 26 10.78 -2.65 0.58
N MET A 27 9.57 -2.25 0.17
CA MET A 27 9.37 -1.50 -1.06
C MET A 27 9.04 -0.03 -0.79
N GLY A 28 9.72 0.86 -1.48
CA GLY A 28 9.47 2.31 -1.50
C GLY A 28 9.15 2.82 -2.90
N TYR A 29 8.82 4.10 -2.99
CA TYR A 29 8.64 4.75 -4.30
C TYR A 29 9.98 4.80 -5.04
N GLY A 30 11.02 5.31 -4.37
CA GLY A 30 12.31 5.62 -4.94
C GLY A 30 12.23 6.93 -5.72
N GLU A 31 13.19 7.83 -5.55
CA GLU A 31 13.29 9.06 -6.34
C GLU A 31 14.65 9.17 -7.03
N VAL A 32 14.69 10.06 -8.02
CA VAL A 32 15.87 10.29 -8.85
C VAL A 32 16.97 10.96 -8.03
N GLU A 33 18.13 10.29 -7.91
CA GLU A 33 19.33 10.83 -7.25
C GLU A 33 20.32 11.48 -8.24
N SER A 34 20.18 11.18 -9.54
CA SER A 34 20.99 11.73 -10.61
C SER A 34 20.11 12.26 -11.73
N TYR A 35 20.38 13.49 -12.17
CA TYR A 35 19.64 14.14 -13.25
C TYR A 35 19.66 13.39 -14.58
N GLU A 36 20.64 12.52 -14.80
CA GLU A 36 20.70 11.66 -15.99
C GLU A 36 19.60 10.58 -15.98
N ASP A 37 19.06 10.24 -14.81
CA ASP A 37 18.08 9.17 -14.63
C ASP A 37 16.62 9.65 -14.69
N PHE A 38 16.37 10.96 -14.75
CA PHE A 38 15.01 11.52 -14.84
C PHE A 38 14.20 10.92 -15.99
N ALA A 39 14.81 10.75 -17.16
CA ALA A 39 14.11 10.21 -18.32
C ALA A 39 13.66 8.75 -18.09
N ASN A 40 14.51 7.94 -17.44
CA ASN A 40 14.18 6.54 -17.15
C ASN A 40 13.08 6.44 -16.07
N TYR A 41 13.21 7.24 -15.02
CA TYR A 41 12.23 7.35 -13.95
C TYR A 41 10.85 7.81 -14.47
N ASN A 42 10.82 8.89 -15.26
CA ASN A 42 9.60 9.42 -15.84
C ASN A 42 8.96 8.44 -16.81
N GLU A 43 9.76 7.70 -17.60
CA GLU A 43 9.22 6.66 -18.48
C GLU A 43 8.55 5.55 -17.68
N GLN A 44 9.19 5.10 -16.60
CA GLN A 44 8.66 4.04 -15.75
C GLN A 44 7.41 4.48 -14.98
N ALA A 45 7.44 5.66 -14.37
CA ALA A 45 6.30 6.26 -13.66
C ALA A 45 5.13 6.49 -14.61
N LEU A 46 5.38 7.08 -15.78
CA LEU A 46 4.35 7.37 -16.77
C LEU A 46 3.75 6.08 -17.33
N ASN A 47 4.55 5.07 -17.65
CA ASN A 47 4.04 3.80 -18.15
C ASN A 47 3.14 3.10 -17.12
N LEU A 48 3.58 3.03 -15.86
CA LEU A 48 2.85 2.33 -14.80
C LEU A 48 1.59 3.09 -14.35
N LEU A 49 1.67 4.41 -14.21
CA LEU A 49 0.54 5.25 -13.77
C LEU A 49 -0.46 5.49 -14.89
N THR A 50 0.00 5.83 -16.10
CA THR A 50 -0.89 6.15 -17.22
C THR A 50 -1.65 4.92 -17.70
N ALA A 51 -1.05 3.72 -17.66
CA ALA A 51 -1.73 2.47 -18.01
C ALA A 51 -2.99 2.22 -17.16
N LYS A 52 -3.08 2.77 -15.94
CA LYS A 52 -4.28 2.66 -15.10
C LYS A 52 -5.41 3.60 -15.58
N PHE A 53 -5.06 4.78 -16.11
CA PHE A 53 -6.02 5.76 -16.60
C PHE A 53 -6.50 5.48 -18.03
N ALA A 54 -5.59 5.11 -18.94
CA ALA A 54 -5.93 4.85 -20.34
C ALA A 54 -4.90 3.92 -21.01
N PRO A 55 -5.32 3.10 -21.99
CA PRO A 55 -4.39 2.34 -22.82
C PRO A 55 -3.65 3.30 -23.76
N VAL A 56 -2.49 3.81 -23.32
CA VAL A 56 -1.61 4.63 -24.15
C VAL A 56 -0.57 3.72 -24.83
N PRO A 57 -0.36 3.84 -26.15
CA PRO A 57 0.68 3.08 -26.84
C PRO A 57 2.07 3.29 -26.23
N THR A 58 2.81 2.20 -26.00
CA THR A 58 4.10 2.24 -25.28
C THR A 58 5.16 3.10 -25.95
N TRP A 59 5.10 3.28 -27.28
CA TRP A 59 6.03 4.13 -28.03
C TRP A 59 5.89 5.63 -27.72
N ILE A 60 4.81 6.05 -27.05
CA ILE A 60 4.58 7.44 -26.64
C ILE A 60 5.36 7.79 -25.36
N TYR A 61 5.64 6.80 -24.50
CA TYR A 61 6.26 7.07 -23.20
C TYR A 61 7.70 7.60 -23.29
N PRO A 62 8.63 7.02 -24.08
CA PRO A 62 10.01 7.52 -24.15
C PRO A 62 10.16 8.99 -24.57
N PRO A 63 9.48 9.52 -25.61
CA PRO A 63 9.61 10.93 -25.97
C PRO A 63 8.98 11.87 -24.94
N LEU A 64 7.87 11.48 -24.30
CA LEU A 64 7.21 12.29 -23.27
C LEU A 64 8.05 12.31 -21.97
N ALA A 65 8.63 11.19 -21.59
CA ALA A 65 9.52 11.08 -20.44
C ALA A 65 10.76 11.97 -20.56
N LYS A 66 11.37 12.04 -21.74
CA LYS A 66 12.48 12.96 -22.01
C LYS A 66 12.08 14.43 -21.92
N LEU A 67 10.86 14.77 -22.34
CA LEU A 67 10.35 16.14 -22.22
C LEU A 67 10.11 16.51 -20.75
N LEU A 68 9.47 15.63 -19.97
CA LEU A 68 9.28 15.82 -18.53
C LEU A 68 10.62 15.97 -17.81
N ALA A 69 11.61 15.13 -18.15
CA ALA A 69 12.96 15.21 -17.59
C ALA A 69 13.63 16.58 -17.80
N VAL A 70 13.34 17.28 -18.90
CA VAL A 70 13.86 18.65 -19.13
C VAL A 70 13.21 19.66 -18.17
N PHE A 71 11.91 19.51 -17.89
CA PHE A 71 11.20 20.36 -16.93
C PHE A 71 11.67 20.10 -15.51
N ASP A 72 11.75 18.83 -15.10
CA ASP A 72 12.22 18.43 -13.77
C ASP A 72 13.67 18.86 -13.55
N LEU A 73 14.54 18.70 -14.57
CA LEU A 73 15.89 19.22 -14.52
C LEU A 73 15.91 20.74 -14.29
N HIS A 74 15.07 21.49 -14.98
CA HIS A 74 15.01 22.94 -14.82
C HIS A 74 14.56 23.34 -13.40
N GLU A 75 13.55 22.66 -12.86
CA GLU A 75 13.06 22.91 -11.51
C GLU A 75 14.09 22.54 -10.44
N TRP A 76 14.64 21.32 -10.49
CA TRP A 76 15.54 20.82 -9.45
C TRP A 76 16.93 21.48 -9.52
N SER A 77 17.49 21.65 -10.72
CA SER A 77 18.84 22.23 -10.86
C SER A 77 18.86 23.75 -10.73
N HIS A 78 17.95 24.46 -11.42
CA HIS A 78 18.04 25.92 -11.55
C HIS A 78 17.15 26.68 -10.57
N GLN A 79 16.00 26.13 -10.16
CA GLN A 79 15.09 26.83 -9.25
C GLN A 79 15.35 26.49 -7.78
N HIS A 80 15.92 25.31 -7.49
CA HIS A 80 16.16 24.81 -6.13
C HIS A 80 17.63 24.49 -5.82
N ASP A 81 18.55 25.21 -6.45
CA ASP A 81 20.01 25.11 -6.21
C ASP A 81 20.54 23.67 -6.17
N HIS A 82 20.33 22.94 -7.26
CA HIS A 82 20.77 21.55 -7.39
C HIS A 82 20.13 20.60 -6.36
N PHE A 83 18.82 20.70 -6.17
CA PHE A 83 18.07 19.80 -5.30
C PHE A 83 18.28 18.34 -5.70
N ILE A 84 18.54 17.52 -4.71
CA ILE A 84 18.60 16.05 -4.80
C ILE A 84 17.67 15.55 -3.71
N SER A 85 16.72 14.68 -4.08
CA SER A 85 15.78 14.15 -3.12
C SER A 85 16.48 13.34 -2.03
N PRO A 86 16.19 13.58 -0.73
CA PRO A 86 16.71 12.77 0.35
C PRO A 86 15.98 11.43 0.49
N HIS A 87 14.95 11.16 -0.33
CA HIS A 87 14.07 9.99 -0.21
C HIS A 87 14.85 8.68 -0.08
N ASN A 88 15.76 8.41 -1.02
CA ASN A 88 16.47 7.13 -1.08
C ASN A 88 17.42 6.93 0.12
N ALA A 89 18.01 8.02 0.61
CA ALA A 89 18.89 8.01 1.78
C ALA A 89 18.10 7.74 3.07
N ILE A 90 16.96 8.42 3.25
CA ILE A 90 16.08 8.19 4.41
C ILE A 90 15.47 6.78 4.34
N PHE A 91 15.07 6.31 3.15
CA PHE A 91 14.55 4.96 2.99
C PHE A 91 15.61 3.89 3.32
N GLU A 92 16.89 4.15 3.05
CA GLU A 92 17.97 3.27 3.50
C GLU A 92 18.10 3.27 5.03
N GLN A 93 17.97 4.42 5.69
CA GLN A 93 17.96 4.51 7.15
C GLN A 93 16.78 3.73 7.74
N GLN A 94 15.60 3.86 7.14
CA GLN A 94 14.42 3.06 7.49
C GLN A 94 14.71 1.56 7.35
N ARG A 95 15.24 1.13 6.19
CA ARG A 95 15.61 -0.27 5.93
C ARG A 95 16.57 -0.81 7.00
N VAL A 96 17.64 -0.08 7.29
CA VAL A 96 18.65 -0.46 8.29
C VAL A 96 18.03 -0.58 9.68
N GLY A 97 17.24 0.41 10.12
CA GLY A 97 16.66 0.36 11.46
C GLY A 97 15.58 -0.70 11.63
N ILE A 98 14.76 -0.95 10.59
CA ILE A 98 13.80 -2.06 10.56
C ILE A 98 14.54 -3.40 10.61
N GLU A 99 15.61 -3.56 9.83
CA GLU A 99 16.43 -4.77 9.84
C GLU A 99 17.02 -5.04 11.22
N GLN A 100 17.59 -4.01 11.86
CA GLN A 100 18.13 -4.12 13.21
C GLN A 100 17.06 -4.57 14.21
N ALA A 101 15.86 -3.97 14.16
CA ALA A 101 14.75 -4.35 15.04
C ALA A 101 14.29 -5.81 14.80
N LEU A 102 14.18 -6.25 13.54
CA LEU A 102 13.83 -7.62 13.19
C LEU A 102 14.91 -8.62 13.63
N GLN A 103 16.19 -8.28 13.44
CA GLN A 103 17.31 -9.15 13.81
C GLN A 103 17.48 -9.31 15.32
N GLN A 104 16.98 -8.39 16.15
CA GLN A 104 16.92 -8.59 17.60
C GLN A 104 16.08 -9.82 17.98
N LYS A 105 15.03 -10.13 17.20
CA LYS A 105 14.16 -11.29 17.44
C LYS A 105 14.55 -12.51 16.61
N TRP A 106 14.87 -12.32 15.33
CA TRP A 106 15.04 -13.42 14.37
C TRP A 106 16.51 -13.73 14.03
N GLY A 107 17.45 -12.88 14.45
CA GLY A 107 18.86 -12.99 14.10
C GLY A 107 19.08 -13.05 12.58
N ASN A 108 20.05 -13.83 12.15
CA ASN A 108 20.40 -13.99 10.73
C ASN A 108 19.36 -14.75 9.89
N ARG A 109 18.23 -15.15 10.50
CA ARG A 109 17.13 -15.79 9.76
C ARG A 109 16.34 -14.79 8.92
N VAL A 110 16.50 -13.50 9.17
CA VAL A 110 15.80 -12.42 8.47
C VAL A 110 16.79 -11.40 7.94
N GLN A 111 16.56 -10.96 6.70
CA GLN A 111 17.30 -9.87 6.07
C GLN A 111 16.32 -8.98 5.30
N VAL A 112 16.55 -7.67 5.33
CA VAL A 112 15.68 -6.68 4.70
C VAL A 112 16.34 -6.15 3.43
N PHE A 113 15.68 -6.37 2.31
CA PHE A 113 16.08 -5.92 0.99
C PHE A 113 15.24 -4.72 0.59
N LYS A 114 15.90 -3.63 0.19
CA LYS A 114 15.25 -2.45 -0.36
C LYS A 114 14.93 -2.66 -1.83
N ALA A 115 13.70 -2.37 -2.21
CA ALA A 115 13.29 -2.25 -3.61
C ALA A 115 12.55 -0.94 -3.84
N PHE A 116 12.67 -0.39 -5.05
CA PHE A 116 11.97 0.80 -5.49
C PHE A 116 11.07 0.49 -6.68
N ASN A 117 9.93 1.15 -6.73
CA ASN A 117 8.99 0.98 -7.83
C ASN A 117 9.53 1.60 -9.14
N PHE A 118 10.31 2.69 -9.04
CA PHE A 118 10.69 3.51 -10.20
C PHE A 118 12.20 3.75 -10.37
N CYS A 119 13.03 3.27 -9.45
CA CYS A 119 14.46 3.59 -9.43
C CYS A 119 15.35 2.34 -9.50
N ALA A 120 16.09 2.19 -10.61
CA ALA A 120 17.21 1.28 -10.71
C ALA A 120 18.40 1.76 -9.84
N PRO A 121 19.29 0.87 -9.36
CA PRO A 121 19.37 -0.58 -9.58
C PRO A 121 18.52 -1.42 -8.63
N PHE A 122 17.53 -0.84 -7.95
CA PHE A 122 16.71 -1.50 -6.93
C PHE A 122 15.30 -1.87 -7.41
N LEU A 123 15.11 -2.10 -8.72
CA LEU A 123 13.82 -2.56 -9.21
C LEU A 123 13.49 -3.97 -8.68
N PRO A 124 12.19 -4.33 -8.52
CA PRO A 124 11.82 -5.63 -7.95
C PRO A 124 12.48 -6.83 -8.64
N GLU A 125 12.63 -6.80 -9.97
CA GLU A 125 13.31 -7.85 -10.73
C GLU A 125 14.81 -7.96 -10.39
N GLN A 126 15.50 -6.85 -10.14
CA GLN A 126 16.91 -6.85 -9.78
C GLN A 126 17.11 -7.38 -8.35
N VAL A 127 16.28 -6.90 -7.42
CA VAL A 127 16.35 -7.28 -6.00
C VAL A 127 15.92 -8.72 -5.78
N LEU A 128 14.92 -9.23 -6.51
CA LEU A 128 14.52 -10.63 -6.44
C LEU A 128 15.62 -11.57 -6.97
N ALA A 129 16.39 -11.15 -7.97
CA ALA A 129 17.54 -11.91 -8.46
C ALA A 129 18.64 -11.98 -7.39
N GLU A 130 18.88 -10.87 -6.68
CA GLU A 130 19.78 -10.82 -5.52
C GLU A 130 19.30 -11.76 -4.40
N ILE A 131 18.03 -11.67 -4.00
CA ILE A 131 17.41 -12.52 -2.96
C ILE A 131 17.60 -14.01 -3.32
N ARG A 132 17.31 -14.39 -4.57
CA ARG A 132 17.51 -15.76 -5.07
C ARG A 132 18.97 -16.18 -4.97
N SER A 133 19.90 -15.31 -5.37
CA SER A 133 21.35 -15.61 -5.34
C SER A 133 21.89 -15.80 -3.91
N GLN A 134 21.28 -15.13 -2.93
CA GLN A 134 21.64 -15.25 -1.51
C GLN A 134 20.97 -16.45 -0.81
N GLY A 135 20.21 -17.27 -1.55
CA GLY A 135 19.64 -18.53 -1.07
C GLY A 135 18.40 -18.38 -0.19
N PHE A 136 17.76 -17.22 -0.18
CA PHE A 136 16.41 -17.10 0.40
C PHE A 136 15.43 -17.82 -0.52
N ASP A 137 14.36 -18.38 0.04
CA ASP A 137 13.24 -18.96 -0.71
C ASP A 137 11.87 -18.57 -0.13
N LYS A 138 11.84 -17.81 0.97
CA LYS A 138 10.65 -17.23 1.56
C LYS A 138 10.69 -15.72 1.50
N ILE A 139 9.64 -15.11 0.95
CA ILE A 139 9.59 -13.68 0.68
C ILE A 139 8.40 -13.05 1.42
N LEU A 140 8.70 -12.05 2.23
CA LEU A 140 7.71 -11.12 2.77
C LEU A 140 7.72 -9.85 1.92
N ILE A 141 6.69 -9.66 1.11
CA ILE A 141 6.50 -8.43 0.33
C ILE A 141 5.98 -7.35 1.27
N TYR A 142 6.73 -6.27 1.44
CA TYR A 142 6.41 -5.24 2.39
C TYR A 142 6.53 -3.84 1.79
N PRO A 143 5.51 -3.35 1.07
CA PRO A 143 5.48 -1.97 0.65
C PRO A 143 5.27 -1.07 1.86
N LEU A 144 6.17 -0.10 2.06
CA LEU A 144 6.07 0.87 3.14
C LEU A 144 5.07 1.97 2.76
N LEU A 145 3.80 1.59 2.63
CA LEU A 145 2.72 2.43 2.13
C LEU A 145 1.76 2.80 3.26
N VAL A 146 1.57 4.09 3.48
CA VAL A 146 0.60 4.58 4.46
C VAL A 146 -0.80 4.14 4.05
N VAL A 147 -1.20 4.39 2.80
CA VAL A 147 -2.52 4.06 2.24
C VAL A 147 -2.40 3.17 1.01
N ASP A 148 -3.42 2.35 0.76
CA ASP A 148 -3.50 1.44 -0.36
C ASP A 148 -4.28 2.07 -1.53
N SER A 149 -3.68 2.01 -2.72
CA SER A 149 -4.34 2.35 -3.97
C SER A 149 -3.81 1.53 -5.14
N ILE A 150 -4.58 1.52 -6.23
CA ILE A 150 -4.14 0.94 -7.50
C ILE A 150 -2.86 1.59 -8.07
N PHE A 151 -2.51 2.79 -7.58
CA PHE A 151 -1.33 3.56 -7.95
C PHE A 151 -0.16 3.38 -7.00
N THR A 152 -0.35 2.63 -5.90
CA THR A 152 0.70 2.36 -4.91
C THR A 152 0.91 0.86 -4.77
N SER A 153 0.18 0.18 -3.89
CA SER A 153 0.33 -1.26 -3.67
C SER A 153 0.04 -2.08 -4.92
N GLY A 154 -0.94 -1.62 -5.72
CA GLY A 154 -1.29 -2.26 -6.98
C GLY A 154 -0.11 -2.31 -7.96
N ILE A 155 0.73 -1.27 -7.97
CA ILE A 155 1.96 -1.23 -8.77
C ILE A 155 3.03 -2.12 -8.15
N ALA A 156 3.26 -2.02 -6.84
CA ALA A 156 4.27 -2.80 -6.13
C ALA A 156 4.05 -4.31 -6.32
N ILE A 157 2.84 -4.79 -6.07
CA ILE A 157 2.46 -6.21 -6.23
C ILE A 157 2.54 -6.64 -7.70
N GLU A 158 2.09 -5.79 -8.63
CA GLU A 158 2.17 -6.09 -10.07
C GLU A 158 3.62 -6.28 -10.54
N GLN A 159 4.53 -5.42 -10.08
CA GLN A 159 5.95 -5.51 -10.44
C GLN A 159 6.60 -6.77 -9.83
N VAL A 160 6.32 -7.08 -8.56
CA VAL A 160 6.82 -8.30 -7.92
C VAL A 160 6.31 -9.55 -8.64
N ASN A 161 5.01 -9.62 -8.93
CA ASN A 161 4.43 -10.78 -9.62
C ASN A 161 4.98 -10.95 -11.04
N LYS A 162 5.19 -9.87 -11.78
CA LYS A 162 5.83 -9.91 -13.11
C LYS A 162 7.27 -10.41 -13.00
N ALA A 163 8.05 -9.90 -12.06
CA ALA A 163 9.42 -10.32 -11.85
C ALA A 163 9.53 -11.80 -11.48
N LEU A 164 8.67 -12.28 -10.57
CA LEU A 164 8.62 -13.70 -10.21
C LEU A 164 8.24 -14.58 -11.41
N ALA A 165 7.25 -14.16 -12.21
CA ALA A 165 6.85 -14.87 -13.42
C ALA A 165 7.99 -14.96 -14.45
N ASN A 166 8.79 -13.90 -14.62
CA ASN A 166 9.95 -13.89 -15.51
C ASN A 166 11.08 -14.83 -15.03
N MET A 167 11.17 -15.07 -13.72
CA MET A 167 12.18 -15.94 -13.09
C MET A 167 11.75 -17.41 -12.96
N ALA A 168 10.54 -17.76 -13.40
CA ALA A 168 10.06 -19.12 -13.32
C ALA A 168 10.80 -20.03 -14.32
N GLU A 169 11.53 -21.02 -13.80
CA GLU A 169 12.25 -22.02 -14.60
C GLU A 169 11.55 -23.39 -14.47
N GLY A 170 11.01 -23.90 -15.57
CA GLY A 170 10.34 -25.21 -15.58
C GLY A 170 9.02 -25.24 -14.80
N THR A 171 8.75 -26.34 -14.09
CA THR A 171 7.47 -26.56 -13.37
C THR A 171 7.51 -26.18 -11.91
N GLU A 172 8.68 -25.85 -11.35
CA GLU A 172 8.84 -25.51 -9.94
C GLU A 172 9.38 -24.08 -9.77
N HIS A 173 8.70 -23.29 -8.95
CA HIS A 173 9.16 -21.96 -8.58
C HIS A 173 10.17 -22.05 -7.41
N TRP A 174 11.21 -21.20 -7.40
CA TRP A 174 12.23 -21.19 -6.34
C TRP A 174 11.66 -20.70 -5.00
N VAL A 175 10.78 -19.71 -5.03
CA VAL A 175 10.03 -19.25 -3.85
C VAL A 175 9.12 -20.36 -3.33
N LYS A 176 9.30 -20.72 -2.05
CA LYS A 176 8.56 -21.76 -1.32
C LYS A 176 7.51 -21.18 -0.35
N GLY A 177 7.61 -19.90 -0.02
CA GLY A 177 6.62 -19.18 0.81
C GLY A 177 6.57 -17.70 0.47
N GLN A 178 5.37 -17.13 0.43
CA GLN A 178 5.17 -15.72 0.12
C GLN A 178 4.07 -15.14 1.00
N ARG A 179 4.32 -13.97 1.58
CA ARG A 179 3.33 -13.18 2.30
C ARG A 179 3.42 -11.71 1.92
N TYR A 180 2.37 -10.96 2.25
CA TYR A 180 2.21 -9.55 1.92
C TYR A 180 1.67 -8.79 3.13
N ILE A 181 2.21 -7.60 3.39
CA ILE A 181 1.70 -6.67 4.40
C ILE A 181 0.97 -5.52 3.68
N PRO A 182 -0.31 -5.25 4.02
CA PRO A 182 -1.08 -4.17 3.42
C PRO A 182 -0.67 -2.78 3.98
N SER A 183 -1.39 -1.74 3.56
CA SER A 183 -1.24 -0.39 4.10
C SER A 183 -1.51 -0.33 5.62
N PHE A 184 -0.88 0.64 6.29
CA PHE A 184 -0.93 0.76 7.76
C PHE A 184 -1.65 2.03 8.27
N TYR A 185 -2.47 2.68 7.42
CA TYR A 185 -3.15 3.94 7.70
C TYR A 185 -4.00 3.94 8.99
N SER A 186 -4.48 2.77 9.42
CA SER A 186 -5.39 2.62 10.56
C SER A 186 -4.73 1.96 11.77
N GLU A 187 -3.43 1.66 11.71
CA GLU A 187 -2.70 1.09 12.84
C GLU A 187 -2.69 2.09 14.01
N PRO A 188 -3.29 1.73 15.17
CA PRO A 188 -3.53 2.68 16.26
C PRO A 188 -2.26 3.40 16.74
N GLU A 189 -1.16 2.67 16.85
CA GLU A 189 0.14 3.18 17.28
C GLU A 189 0.77 4.16 16.28
N TYR A 190 0.51 3.99 14.98
CA TYR A 190 0.93 4.94 13.96
C TYR A 190 0.12 6.23 14.05
N VAL A 191 -1.19 6.14 14.22
CA VAL A 191 -2.07 7.30 14.44
C VAL A 191 -1.66 8.06 15.70
N ASP A 192 -1.35 7.35 16.79
CA ASP A 192 -0.83 7.94 18.02
C ASP A 192 0.50 8.65 17.80
N LEU A 193 1.42 8.03 17.06
CA LEU A 193 2.71 8.65 16.73
C LEU A 193 2.54 9.96 15.95
N LEU A 194 1.71 9.97 14.92
CA LEU A 194 1.45 11.18 14.13
C LEU A 194 0.87 12.32 14.97
N ALA A 195 -0.11 12.02 15.83
CA ALA A 195 -0.67 13.02 16.74
C ALA A 195 0.39 13.56 17.71
N ASN A 196 1.20 12.68 18.30
CA ASN A 196 2.27 13.07 19.22
C ASN A 196 3.33 13.94 18.54
N MET A 197 3.72 13.62 17.30
CA MET A 197 4.66 14.42 16.52
C MET A 197 4.12 15.85 16.30
N VAL A 198 2.82 15.99 15.97
CA VAL A 198 2.17 17.30 15.82
C VAL A 198 2.21 18.07 17.13
N GLU A 199 1.84 17.45 18.25
CA GLU A 199 1.86 18.12 19.55
C GLU A 199 3.27 18.54 19.99
N GLU A 200 4.28 17.71 19.70
CA GLU A 200 5.68 18.04 19.98
C GLU A 200 6.13 19.26 19.17
N GLN A 201 5.83 19.30 17.87
CA GLN A 201 6.20 20.45 17.04
C GLN A 201 5.46 21.72 17.47
N ILE A 202 4.19 21.63 17.86
CA ILE A 202 3.44 22.77 18.40
C ILE A 202 4.10 23.28 19.68
N ARG A 203 4.46 22.38 20.61
CA ARG A 203 5.14 22.75 21.86
C ARG A 203 6.49 23.40 21.59
N LYS A 204 7.22 22.92 20.60
CA LYS A 204 8.56 23.41 20.26
C LYS A 204 8.54 24.76 19.54
N HIS A 205 7.56 25.00 18.67
CA HIS A 205 7.60 26.14 17.74
C HIS A 205 6.51 27.19 17.94
N LEU A 206 5.36 26.85 18.52
CA LEU A 206 4.17 27.71 18.47
C LEU A 206 3.57 28.06 19.83
N ILE A 207 3.70 27.20 20.85
CA ILE A 207 2.93 27.33 22.09
C ILE A 207 3.27 28.58 22.93
N GLU A 208 4.48 29.15 22.76
CA GLU A 208 4.87 30.38 23.46
C GLU A 208 4.24 31.64 22.85
N ALA A 209 3.89 31.59 21.56
CA ALA A 209 3.43 32.74 20.79
C ALA A 209 1.93 32.69 20.44
N TYR A 210 1.31 31.51 20.46
CA TYR A 210 -0.05 31.30 19.97
C TYR A 210 -0.88 30.45 20.93
N LEU A 211 -2.13 30.84 21.14
CA LEU A 211 -3.11 29.98 21.82
C LEU A 211 -3.44 28.78 20.93
N PRO A 212 -3.81 27.62 21.51
CA PRO A 212 -4.22 26.45 20.71
C PRO A 212 -5.33 26.74 19.70
N SER A 213 -6.26 27.65 20.00
CA SER A 213 -7.33 28.09 19.08
C SER A 213 -6.86 28.93 17.90
N GLN A 214 -5.63 29.42 17.91
CA GLN A 214 -5.02 30.22 16.84
C GLN A 214 -4.09 29.38 15.95
N ILE A 215 -3.89 28.10 16.27
CA ILE A 215 -3.01 27.20 15.53
C ILE A 215 -3.88 26.36 14.58
N GLY A 216 -3.73 26.61 13.29
CA GLY A 216 -4.31 25.78 12.24
C GLY A 216 -3.39 24.61 11.89
N ILE A 217 -3.94 23.41 11.75
CA ILE A 217 -3.21 22.20 11.39
C ILE A 217 -3.77 21.68 10.06
N VAL A 218 -2.91 21.63 9.04
CA VAL A 218 -3.20 21.01 7.75
C VAL A 218 -2.56 19.62 7.74
N LEU A 219 -3.40 18.59 7.84
CA LEU A 219 -2.99 17.19 7.74
C LEU A 219 -3.00 16.80 6.26
N MET A 220 -1.81 16.61 5.68
CA MET A 220 -1.61 16.47 4.25
C MET A 220 -1.56 15.01 3.80
N ASN A 221 -2.37 14.68 2.80
CA ASN A 221 -2.36 13.40 2.08
C ASN A 221 -2.04 13.63 0.61
N HIS A 222 -1.58 12.59 -0.08
CA HIS A 222 -1.44 12.63 -1.54
C HIS A 222 -2.78 12.88 -2.22
N GLY A 223 -2.80 13.82 -3.16
CA GLY A 223 -3.95 14.07 -4.01
C GLY A 223 -4.33 12.84 -4.82
N CYS A 224 -5.63 12.58 -4.92
CA CYS A 224 -6.16 11.48 -5.72
C CYS A 224 -7.09 12.02 -6.82
N PRO A 225 -7.04 11.49 -8.06
CA PRO A 225 -8.02 11.83 -9.09
C PRO A 225 -9.42 11.35 -8.68
N HIS A 226 -10.40 12.25 -8.63
CA HIS A 226 -11.77 11.93 -8.23
C HIS A 226 -12.44 10.93 -9.19
N LYS A 227 -12.05 10.95 -10.46
CA LYS A 227 -12.56 10.08 -11.53
C LYS A 227 -11.63 8.89 -11.83
N ALA A 228 -11.09 8.24 -10.80
CA ALA A 228 -10.27 7.03 -10.94
C ALA A 228 -11.08 5.77 -11.28
N LYS A 229 -12.04 5.83 -12.23
CA LYS A 229 -12.86 4.69 -12.69
C LYS A 229 -13.49 3.84 -11.56
N GLY A 230 -13.83 4.46 -10.43
CA GLY A 230 -14.42 3.78 -9.27
C GLY A 230 -13.42 3.20 -8.25
N PHE A 231 -12.12 3.38 -8.45
CA PHE A 231 -11.11 3.02 -7.45
C PHE A 231 -10.96 4.13 -6.40
N THR A 232 -11.60 3.95 -5.24
CA THR A 232 -11.64 4.96 -4.16
C THR A 232 -10.77 4.64 -2.96
N SER A 233 -10.13 3.47 -2.90
CA SER A 233 -9.38 3.02 -1.71
C SER A 233 -8.38 4.06 -1.19
N GLY A 234 -7.59 4.68 -2.09
CA GLY A 234 -6.63 5.71 -1.71
C GLY A 234 -7.28 6.96 -1.11
N ILE A 235 -8.49 7.32 -1.55
CA ILE A 235 -9.26 8.44 -0.98
C ILE A 235 -9.85 8.02 0.36
N ASP A 236 -10.51 6.86 0.43
CA ASP A 236 -11.23 6.38 1.60
C ASP A 236 -10.27 6.14 2.78
N GLU A 237 -9.11 5.51 2.53
CA GLU A 237 -8.09 5.27 3.55
C GLU A 237 -7.41 6.56 4.01
N SER A 238 -7.10 7.49 3.08
CA SER A 238 -6.53 8.80 3.43
C SER A 238 -7.49 9.66 4.27
N GLN A 239 -8.78 9.64 3.93
CA GLN A 239 -9.82 10.31 4.73
C GLN A 239 -9.98 9.67 6.10
N THR A 240 -9.92 8.34 6.17
CA THR A 240 -9.99 7.62 7.44
C THR A 240 -8.78 7.95 8.33
N LEU A 241 -7.57 7.92 7.79
CA LEU A 241 -6.34 8.34 8.50
C LEU A 241 -6.48 9.78 9.01
N TYR A 242 -6.94 10.70 8.16
CA TYR A 242 -7.19 12.08 8.56
C TYR A 242 -8.14 12.16 9.75
N GLU A 243 -9.29 11.49 9.72
CA GLU A 243 -10.25 11.55 10.83
C GLU A 243 -9.70 10.91 12.11
N LEU A 244 -8.93 9.82 11.99
CA LEU A 244 -8.27 9.16 13.13
C LEU A 244 -7.25 10.09 13.81
N VAL A 245 -6.39 10.76 13.04
CA VAL A 245 -5.41 11.71 13.58
C VAL A 245 -6.11 12.97 14.10
N ARG A 246 -7.09 13.50 13.36
CA ARG A 246 -7.89 14.66 13.77
C ARG A 246 -8.62 14.41 15.08
N ALA A 247 -9.21 13.23 15.28
CA ALA A 247 -9.91 12.89 16.51
C ALA A 247 -9.01 12.99 17.76
N LYS A 248 -7.70 12.75 17.61
CA LYS A 248 -6.72 12.91 18.71
C LYS A 248 -6.33 14.37 18.97
N LEU A 249 -6.47 15.26 17.99
CA LEU A 249 -6.00 16.64 18.05
C LEU A 249 -7.13 17.66 18.32
N ILE A 250 -8.35 17.38 17.86
CA ILE A 250 -9.43 18.38 17.70
C ILE A 250 -9.90 19.02 19.01
N ASP A 251 -9.84 18.28 20.14
CA ASP A 251 -10.24 18.79 21.45
C ASP A 251 -9.31 19.90 21.96
N ARG A 252 -8.05 19.88 21.54
CA ARG A 252 -7.02 20.86 21.93
C ARG A 252 -6.82 21.92 20.85
N TYR A 253 -6.87 21.53 19.59
CA TYR A 253 -6.65 22.38 18.43
C TYR A 253 -7.91 22.36 17.55
N PRO A 254 -8.82 23.33 17.67
CA PRO A 254 -10.11 23.30 16.98
C PRO A 254 -10.00 23.53 15.46
N LEU A 255 -8.86 24.04 14.98
CA LEU A 255 -8.61 24.39 13.59
C LEU A 255 -7.80 23.29 12.89
N VAL A 256 -8.44 22.19 12.50
CA VAL A 256 -7.80 21.07 11.77
C VAL A 256 -8.49 20.87 10.44
N SER A 257 -7.72 20.77 9.36
CA SER A 257 -8.22 20.52 8.01
C SER A 257 -7.40 19.45 7.31
N ILE A 258 -8.07 18.64 6.49
CA ILE A 258 -7.41 17.80 5.51
C ILE A 258 -6.85 18.69 4.39
N GLY A 259 -5.67 18.39 3.90
CA GLY A 259 -5.09 19.03 2.72
C GLY A 259 -4.63 18.00 1.71
N TRP A 260 -5.07 18.10 0.47
CA TRP A 260 -4.62 17.20 -0.60
C TRP A 260 -3.46 17.83 -1.39
N LEU A 261 -2.30 17.17 -1.38
CA LEU A 261 -1.14 17.52 -2.22
C LEU A 261 -1.42 17.04 -3.65
N ASN A 262 -2.10 17.89 -4.42
CA ASN A 262 -2.49 17.58 -5.79
C ASN A 262 -1.41 18.01 -6.78
N HIS A 263 -1.10 17.16 -7.74
CA HIS A 263 -0.26 17.55 -8.87
C HIS A 263 -0.98 18.54 -9.81
N GLN A 264 -0.19 19.41 -10.44
CA GLN A 264 -0.70 20.41 -11.39
C GLN A 264 -0.94 19.83 -12.79
N THR A 265 -1.81 18.84 -12.90
CA THR A 265 -2.17 18.25 -14.20
C THR A 265 -3.47 18.87 -14.73
N PRO A 266 -3.44 19.58 -15.88
CA PRO A 266 -4.65 20.10 -16.50
C PRO A 266 -5.65 18.97 -16.77
N LEU A 267 -6.95 19.28 -16.69
CA LEU A 267 -8.06 18.37 -17.05
C LEU A 267 -8.32 17.19 -16.09
N ILE A 268 -7.58 17.07 -14.98
CA ILE A 268 -7.88 16.10 -13.92
C ILE A 268 -8.58 16.80 -12.76
N GLU A 269 -9.76 16.29 -12.39
CA GLU A 269 -10.45 16.70 -11.16
C GLU A 269 -9.83 15.97 -9.98
N TRP A 270 -9.10 16.71 -9.14
CA TRP A 270 -8.44 16.19 -7.95
C TRP A 270 -9.28 16.37 -6.69
N THR A 271 -8.98 15.59 -5.66
CA THR A 271 -9.49 15.73 -4.29
C THR A 271 -9.38 17.16 -3.75
N GLN A 272 -10.36 17.57 -2.95
CA GLN A 272 -10.45 18.91 -2.35
C GLN A 272 -10.75 18.83 -0.85
N PRO A 273 -10.38 19.85 -0.06
CA PRO A 273 -9.59 21.02 -0.45
C PRO A 273 -8.12 20.67 -0.69
N ASN A 274 -7.48 21.25 -1.71
CA ASN A 274 -6.03 21.18 -1.83
C ASN A 274 -5.35 21.91 -0.65
N VAL A 275 -4.07 21.63 -0.40
CA VAL A 275 -3.34 22.19 0.77
C VAL A 275 -3.42 23.71 0.85
N ASP A 276 -3.27 24.42 -0.27
CA ASP A 276 -3.36 25.89 -0.32
C ASP A 276 -4.77 26.41 0.02
N LEU A 277 -5.84 25.75 -0.45
CA LEU A 277 -7.22 26.09 -0.09
C LEU A 277 -7.52 25.75 1.38
N ALA A 278 -7.05 24.61 1.87
CA ALA A 278 -7.19 24.22 3.28
C ALA A 278 -6.56 25.27 4.20
N ALA A 279 -5.32 25.68 3.90
CA ALA A 279 -4.61 26.73 4.63
C ALA A 279 -5.37 28.07 4.62
N ARG A 280 -5.85 28.51 3.45
CA ARG A 280 -6.63 29.75 3.32
C ARG A 280 -7.93 29.70 4.12
N ASN A 281 -8.60 28.55 4.14
CA ASN A 281 -9.82 28.37 4.94
C ASN A 281 -9.50 28.49 6.45
N LEU A 282 -8.41 27.89 6.92
CA LEU A 282 -7.98 28.00 8.32
C LEU A 282 -7.61 29.45 8.70
N ILE A 283 -6.92 30.18 7.83
CA ILE A 283 -6.63 31.61 8.03
C ILE A 283 -7.93 32.41 8.14
N ALA A 284 -8.90 32.16 7.25
CA ALA A 284 -10.21 32.82 7.30
C ALA A 284 -11.00 32.48 8.58
N GLN A 285 -10.74 31.32 9.20
CA GLN A 285 -11.32 30.90 10.47
C GLN A 285 -10.58 31.45 11.70
N GLY A 286 -9.50 32.23 11.51
CA GLY A 286 -8.78 32.91 12.58
C GLY A 286 -7.43 32.29 12.96
N ALA A 287 -6.92 31.33 12.19
CA ALA A 287 -5.56 30.83 12.41
C ALA A 287 -4.53 31.96 12.25
N SER A 288 -3.64 32.10 13.23
CA SER A 288 -2.49 33.02 13.22
C SER A 288 -1.15 32.29 13.02
N ALA A 289 -1.17 30.96 13.16
CA ALA A 289 -0.09 30.06 12.79
C ALA A 289 -0.66 28.84 12.06
N LEU A 290 0.09 28.31 11.10
CA LEU A 290 -0.25 27.11 10.34
C LEU A 290 0.87 26.07 10.44
N MET A 291 0.47 24.82 10.68
CA MET A 291 1.33 23.66 10.68
C MET A 291 0.92 22.70 9.57
N PHE A 292 1.88 22.26 8.76
CA PHE A 292 1.68 21.36 7.62
C PHE A 292 2.32 20.02 7.92
N MET A 293 1.51 18.98 8.14
CA MET A 293 1.98 17.64 8.50
C MET A 293 1.68 16.62 7.39
N PRO A 294 2.70 16.06 6.71
CA PRO A 294 2.51 15.05 5.66
C PRO A 294 2.13 13.67 6.23
N ILE A 295 0.89 13.50 6.69
CA ILE A 295 0.41 12.23 7.26
C ILE A 295 0.33 11.08 6.25
N GLY A 296 0.11 11.38 4.98
CA GLY A 296 0.02 10.38 3.90
C GLY A 296 1.36 9.86 3.38
N PHE A 297 2.48 10.28 4.00
CA PHE A 297 3.83 10.00 3.53
C PHE A 297 4.69 9.47 4.69
N ALA A 298 5.35 8.32 4.47
CA ALA A 298 6.25 7.75 5.47
C ALA A 298 7.69 8.27 5.36
N THR A 299 8.09 8.75 4.19
CA THR A 299 9.46 9.14 3.85
C THR A 299 9.41 10.49 3.14
N GLU A 300 10.32 11.41 3.44
CA GLU A 300 10.45 12.64 2.65
C GLU A 300 10.60 12.33 1.16
N ASN A 301 10.07 13.24 0.34
CA ASN A 301 10.19 13.19 -1.10
C ASN A 301 10.12 14.62 -1.68
N HIS A 302 10.19 14.76 -3.00
CA HIS A 302 10.15 16.10 -3.61
C HIS A 302 8.83 16.85 -3.32
N GLU A 303 7.69 16.16 -3.22
CA GLU A 303 6.39 16.78 -2.94
C GLU A 303 6.33 17.32 -1.51
N THR A 304 6.76 16.52 -0.52
CA THR A 304 6.71 16.92 0.89
C THR A 304 7.69 18.04 1.21
N LEU A 305 8.75 18.20 0.40
CA LEU A 305 9.74 19.26 0.54
C LEU A 305 9.41 20.47 -0.32
N LEU A 306 9.49 20.34 -1.65
CA LEU A 306 9.42 21.44 -2.60
C LEU A 306 8.00 21.95 -2.80
N ASP A 307 7.02 21.07 -3.04
CA ASP A 307 5.64 21.51 -3.30
C ASP A 307 5.04 22.18 -2.06
N VAL A 308 5.28 21.61 -0.87
CA VAL A 308 4.87 22.23 0.39
C VAL A 308 5.58 23.57 0.62
N GLU A 309 6.89 23.66 0.36
CA GLU A 309 7.62 24.92 0.46
C GLU A 309 7.04 25.98 -0.49
N HIS A 310 6.79 25.63 -1.75
CA HIS A 310 6.16 26.51 -2.73
C HIS A 310 4.79 27.01 -2.28
N ILE A 311 3.96 26.12 -1.74
CA ILE A 311 2.64 26.47 -1.19
C ILE A 311 2.81 27.47 -0.03
N ILE A 312 3.71 27.18 0.92
CA ILE A 312 3.99 28.06 2.06
C ILE A 312 4.51 29.43 1.59
N LEU A 313 5.41 29.48 0.62
CA LEU A 313 5.93 30.73 0.06
C LEU A 313 4.83 31.55 -0.63
N SER A 314 3.94 30.89 -1.39
CA SER A 314 2.77 31.52 -2.01
C SER A 314 1.82 32.13 -0.97
N LEU A 315 1.53 31.39 0.11
CA LEU A 315 0.69 31.85 1.21
C LEU A 315 1.34 33.02 1.95
N ARG A 316 2.64 32.93 2.28
CA ARG A 316 3.40 33.96 2.99
C ARG A 316 3.44 35.29 2.24
N ARG A 317 3.44 35.28 0.90
CA ARG A 317 3.35 36.52 0.08
C ARG A 317 2.02 37.24 0.25
N LYS A 318 0.93 36.53 0.55
CA LYS A 318 -0.43 37.09 0.72
C LYS A 318 -0.80 37.33 2.17
N HIS A 319 -0.24 36.55 3.08
CA HIS A 319 -0.51 36.54 4.52
C HIS A 319 0.82 36.46 5.27
N SER A 320 1.56 37.58 5.28
CA SER A 320 2.90 37.68 5.87
C SER A 320 2.91 37.78 7.39
N ASP A 321 1.74 38.01 7.99
CA ASP A 321 1.48 38.05 9.43
C ASP A 321 1.26 36.67 10.06
N ILE A 322 1.13 35.62 9.23
CA ILE A 322 0.94 34.24 9.65
C ILE A 322 2.29 33.54 9.84
N THR A 323 2.43 32.77 10.92
CA THR A 323 3.57 31.85 11.09
C THR A 323 3.30 30.53 10.38
N TYR A 324 4.30 30.00 9.67
CA TYR A 324 4.18 28.74 8.91
C TYR A 324 5.24 27.74 9.39
N VAL A 325 4.82 26.52 9.69
CA VAL A 325 5.68 25.41 10.10
C VAL A 325 5.43 24.22 9.17
N GLN A 326 6.46 23.85 8.41
CA GLN A 326 6.48 22.59 7.66
C GLN A 326 7.04 21.51 8.57
N MET A 327 6.27 20.44 8.80
CA MET A 327 6.74 19.29 9.55
C MET A 327 7.38 18.25 8.62
N PRO A 328 8.36 17.48 9.12
CA PRO A 328 8.88 16.35 8.38
C PRO A 328 7.86 15.19 8.34
N CYS A 329 8.03 14.29 7.37
CA CYS A 329 7.46 12.94 7.42
C CYS A 329 7.93 12.17 8.66
N VAL A 330 7.33 11.00 8.92
CA VAL A 330 7.76 10.13 10.04
C VAL A 330 9.21 9.62 9.87
N ASN A 331 9.67 9.45 8.63
CA ASN A 331 11.06 9.15 8.28
C ASN A 331 11.63 7.97 9.09
N ASP A 332 12.81 8.13 9.68
CA ASP A 332 13.51 7.15 10.48
C ASP A 332 13.18 7.25 11.98
N HIS A 333 12.02 7.82 12.34
CA HIS A 333 11.61 7.96 13.74
C HIS A 333 11.68 6.59 14.46
N PRO A 334 12.42 6.44 15.57
CA PRO A 334 12.69 5.13 16.16
C PRO A 334 11.43 4.32 16.51
N ALA A 335 10.38 5.00 17.00
CA ALA A 335 9.10 4.33 17.27
C ALA A 335 8.45 3.78 16.00
N PHE A 336 8.54 4.48 14.86
CA PHE A 336 8.00 4.02 13.59
C PHE A 336 8.76 2.79 13.08
N LEU A 337 10.09 2.80 13.14
CA LEU A 337 10.90 1.65 12.73
C LEU A 337 10.57 0.40 13.55
N GLN A 338 10.33 0.57 14.85
CA GLN A 338 9.87 -0.52 15.70
C GLN A 338 8.48 -1.02 15.29
N MET A 339 7.52 -0.13 15.03
CA MET A 339 6.17 -0.51 14.59
C MET A 339 6.20 -1.33 13.30
N VAL A 340 6.97 -0.86 12.31
CA VAL A 340 7.15 -1.56 11.02
C VAL A 340 7.76 -2.95 11.21
N ALA A 341 8.73 -3.10 12.11
CA ALA A 341 9.28 -4.41 12.46
C ALA A 341 8.24 -5.31 13.17
N GLU A 342 7.43 -4.75 14.08
CA GLU A 342 6.38 -5.50 14.79
C GLU A 342 5.28 -5.98 13.85
N TRP A 343 4.84 -5.18 12.89
CA TRP A 343 3.85 -5.58 11.88
C TRP A 343 4.34 -6.75 11.01
N ALA A 344 5.64 -6.86 10.80
CA ALA A 344 6.25 -7.98 10.06
C ALA A 344 6.37 -9.27 10.88
N ASN A 345 6.43 -9.19 12.21
CA ASN A 345 6.70 -10.34 13.08
C ASN A 345 5.74 -11.52 12.87
N PRO A 346 4.39 -11.34 12.83
CA PRO A 346 3.47 -12.46 12.61
C PRO A 346 3.62 -13.11 11.23
N GLN A 347 3.96 -12.32 10.21
CA GLN A 347 4.13 -12.84 8.84
C GLN A 347 5.44 -13.62 8.70
N ILE A 348 6.52 -13.13 9.33
CA ILE A 348 7.80 -13.84 9.40
C ILE A 348 7.65 -15.17 10.15
N GLU A 349 6.98 -15.15 11.31
CA GLU A 349 6.72 -16.37 12.08
C GLU A 349 5.95 -17.42 11.25
N ALA A 350 4.92 -16.97 10.53
CA ALA A 350 4.14 -17.84 9.67
C ALA A 350 4.96 -18.40 8.49
N LEU A 351 5.77 -17.59 7.81
CA LEU A 351 6.67 -18.05 6.76
C LEU A 351 7.67 -19.09 7.29
N LEU A 352 8.27 -18.86 8.45
CA LEU A 352 9.21 -19.80 9.07
C LEU A 352 8.54 -21.08 9.60
N SER A 353 7.22 -21.05 9.79
CA SER A 353 6.44 -22.23 10.20
C SER A 353 5.91 -23.03 9.01
N GLU A 354 5.86 -22.44 7.81
CA GLU A 354 5.46 -23.13 6.58
C GLU A 354 6.51 -24.16 6.18
N GLN A 355 6.09 -25.43 6.12
CA GLN A 355 6.82 -26.46 5.38
C GLN A 355 6.55 -26.25 3.89
N ALA A 356 7.59 -26.28 3.07
CA ALA A 356 7.55 -25.96 1.65
C ALA A 356 6.39 -26.70 0.93
N LEU A 357 5.30 -25.98 0.68
CA LEU A 357 4.28 -26.43 -0.26
C LEU A 357 4.85 -26.14 -1.65
N ALA A 358 5.28 -27.19 -2.36
CA ALA A 358 5.63 -27.05 -3.75
C ALA A 358 4.38 -26.62 -4.54
N VAL A 359 4.27 -25.32 -4.82
CA VAL A 359 3.21 -24.79 -5.67
C VAL A 359 3.57 -25.14 -7.11
N ASN A 360 2.83 -26.08 -7.69
CA ASN A 360 2.93 -26.43 -9.10
C ASN A 360 1.98 -25.50 -9.90
N PRO A 361 2.49 -24.54 -10.69
CA PRO A 361 1.67 -23.56 -11.39
C PRO A 361 0.72 -24.21 -12.42
N THR A 362 1.13 -25.34 -12.99
CA THR A 362 0.33 -26.14 -13.92
C THR A 362 -0.96 -26.64 -13.27
N LEU A 363 -0.87 -27.09 -12.00
CA LEU A 363 -2.03 -27.51 -11.22
C LEU A 363 -2.99 -26.34 -10.92
N ALA A 364 -2.48 -25.13 -10.69
CA ALA A 364 -3.32 -23.94 -10.46
C ALA A 364 -4.06 -23.52 -11.75
N VAL A 365 -3.38 -23.56 -12.91
CA VAL A 365 -3.98 -23.29 -14.22
C VAL A 365 -5.02 -24.34 -14.58
N ASP A 366 -4.76 -25.62 -14.31
CA ASP A 366 -5.71 -26.70 -14.59
C ASP A 366 -6.94 -26.63 -13.68
N ARG A 367 -6.75 -26.28 -12.40
CA ARG A 367 -7.84 -26.07 -11.44
C ARG A 367 -8.68 -24.84 -11.79
N ALA A 368 -8.05 -23.75 -12.25
CA ALA A 368 -8.75 -22.58 -12.76
C ALA A 368 -9.54 -22.92 -14.04
N LYS A 369 -8.99 -23.73 -14.95
CA LYS A 369 -9.70 -24.23 -16.13
C LYS A 369 -10.86 -25.15 -15.76
N GLU A 370 -10.73 -25.99 -14.73
CA GLU A 370 -11.83 -26.84 -14.23
C GLU A 370 -12.97 -26.02 -13.64
N LEU A 371 -12.68 -24.98 -12.85
CA LEU A 371 -13.68 -24.08 -12.30
C LEU A 371 -14.40 -23.25 -13.37
N LEU A 372 -13.77 -23.06 -14.53
CA LEU A 372 -14.32 -22.33 -15.68
C LEU A 372 -14.98 -23.25 -16.72
N ARG A 373 -15.06 -24.57 -16.47
CA ARG A 373 -15.84 -25.47 -17.35
C ARG A 373 -17.33 -25.22 -17.11
N PRO A 374 -18.12 -24.90 -18.16
CA PRO A 374 -19.57 -24.91 -18.05
C PRO A 374 -20.02 -26.35 -17.74
N ASN A 375 -20.81 -26.52 -16.68
CA ASN A 375 -21.33 -27.81 -16.24
C ASN A 375 -21.90 -28.63 -17.41
N PHE A 376 -21.47 -29.89 -17.46
CA PHE A 376 -22.04 -30.94 -18.28
C PHE A 376 -23.57 -30.97 -18.13
N THR A 377 -24.22 -31.07 -19.28
CA THR A 377 -25.66 -31.22 -19.49
C THR A 377 -26.27 -32.32 -18.63
N TYR A 378 -27.33 -31.98 -17.88
CA TYR A 378 -28.28 -32.96 -17.34
C TYR A 378 -28.94 -33.70 -18.52
N GLY A 379 -28.58 -34.97 -18.70
CA GLY A 379 -29.27 -35.86 -19.63
C GLY A 379 -30.64 -36.24 -19.06
N HIS A 380 -31.70 -35.71 -19.66
CA HIS A 380 -33.06 -36.20 -19.43
C HIS A 380 -33.20 -37.61 -20.03
N HIS A 381 -33.16 -38.64 -19.19
CA HIS A 381 -33.65 -39.97 -19.56
C HIS A 381 -35.14 -40.05 -19.23
N HIS A 382 -35.98 -40.01 -20.27
CA HIS A 382 -37.37 -40.43 -20.20
C HIS A 382 -37.42 -41.96 -20.26
N GLY A 383 -37.66 -42.60 -19.11
CA GLY A 383 -38.10 -43.99 -19.02
C GLY A 383 -39.60 -44.02 -18.78
N HIS A 384 -40.36 -44.40 -19.82
CA HIS A 384 -41.74 -44.84 -19.67
C HIS A 384 -41.75 -46.19 -18.94
N ASP A 385 -42.56 -46.32 -17.89
CA ASP A 385 -43.10 -47.62 -17.53
C ASP A 385 -44.53 -47.47 -16.99
N HIS A 386 -45.42 -48.31 -17.54
CA HIS A 386 -46.84 -48.37 -17.24
C HIS A 386 -47.07 -49.54 -16.28
N GLY A 387 -47.70 -49.27 -15.14
CA GLY A 387 -48.19 -50.31 -14.23
C GLY A 387 -49.49 -49.87 -13.56
N HIS A 388 -50.61 -50.36 -14.09
CA HIS A 388 -51.90 -50.39 -13.43
C HIS A 388 -51.89 -51.47 -12.34
N ASP A 389 -52.42 -51.20 -11.14
CA ASP A 389 -53.62 -51.89 -10.65
C ASP A 389 -54.22 -51.22 -9.40
N HIS A 390 -55.50 -51.49 -9.22
CA HIS A 390 -56.50 -50.89 -8.34
C HIS A 390 -56.45 -51.34 -6.87
N GLY A 391 -57.08 -50.56 -5.97
CA GLY A 391 -57.76 -51.15 -4.80
C GLY A 391 -57.89 -50.33 -3.51
N HIS A 392 -59.01 -49.60 -3.41
CA HIS A 392 -59.88 -49.37 -2.23
C HIS A 392 -59.49 -48.50 -1.01
N HIS A 393 -60.38 -47.52 -0.78
CA HIS A 393 -61.04 -47.02 0.44
C HIS A 393 -60.26 -46.94 1.77
N ASP A 394 -60.27 -45.77 2.43
CA ASP A 394 -61.32 -45.43 3.40
C ASP A 394 -61.31 -43.96 3.87
N HIS A 395 -62.46 -43.58 4.43
CA HIS A 395 -62.96 -42.26 4.82
C HIS A 395 -62.29 -41.55 6.01
N HIS A 396 -62.56 -40.23 6.10
CA HIS A 396 -62.82 -39.33 7.26
C HIS A 396 -62.01 -38.03 7.13
N ASP A 397 -62.58 -36.89 6.70
CA ASP A 397 -63.61 -36.00 7.27
C ASP A 397 -63.13 -35.08 8.42
N HIS A 398 -63.59 -33.82 8.34
CA HIS A 398 -63.43 -32.63 9.17
C HIS A 398 -62.19 -31.76 8.86
N GLY A 399 -62.30 -30.46 8.57
CA GLY A 399 -63.43 -29.55 8.61
C GLY A 399 -62.91 -28.12 8.83
N HIS A 400 -63.29 -27.23 7.90
CA HIS A 400 -63.61 -25.80 8.09
C HIS A 400 -62.53 -24.69 8.23
N HIS A 401 -62.73 -23.72 7.30
CA HIS A 401 -62.76 -22.26 7.47
C HIS A 401 -61.53 -21.41 7.07
N HIS A 402 -61.62 -20.87 5.85
CA HIS A 402 -61.22 -19.54 5.38
C HIS A 402 -62.15 -18.44 5.99
N PRO A 403 -62.02 -17.12 5.73
CA PRO A 403 -60.99 -16.38 4.97
C PRO A 403 -60.58 -14.99 5.56
N ASP A 404 -59.62 -14.37 4.85
CA ASP A 404 -59.61 -12.98 4.36
C ASP A 404 -59.09 -11.77 5.16
N HIS A 405 -58.43 -10.92 4.34
CA HIS A 405 -58.15 -9.47 4.46
C HIS A 405 -57.25 -9.00 5.62
N GLY A 406 -56.35 -8.02 5.48
CA GLY A 406 -56.03 -7.09 4.41
C GLY A 406 -55.25 -5.91 5.00
N HIS A 407 -54.40 -5.29 4.17
CA HIS A 407 -54.06 -3.86 4.12
C HIS A 407 -53.45 -3.05 5.30
N HIS A 408 -52.43 -2.27 4.88
CA HIS A 408 -52.00 -0.93 5.34
C HIS A 408 -51.30 -0.78 6.71
N HIS A 409 -50.01 -0.45 6.68
CA HIS A 409 -49.55 0.95 6.66
C HIS A 409 -48.13 1.10 6.11
#